data_AF-A0A7K8QSB8-F1
#
_entry.id   AF-A0A7K8QSB8-F1
#
_cell.length_a   1.000
_cell.length_b   1.000
_cell.length_c   1.000
_cell.angle_alpha   90.00
_cell.angle_beta   90.00
_cell.angle_gamma   90.00
#
_symmetry.space_group_name_H-M   'P 1'
#
loop_
_entity.id
_entity.type
_entity.pdbx_description
1 polymer ?
#
loop_
_entity_poly.entity_id
_entity_poly.type
_entity_poly.pdbx_seq_one_letter_code
_entity_poly.pdbx_strand_id
1 'polypeptide(L)'
;QLLPIATEQLQWMPYVNSKLHMPVIKFIYWSVRQLDTDIKHATMRATMRRLGEDIFKGIVSKGNPCDSSEQSAESKSKSAAFFKSSCMPLRFLSTLIVLKTVTQVDYLAQAFDSLRIDLKTDEGKALFLEYQCVPVVLSHLKVSHRGLLSSALDGLLQMTMESGSLQPFLEACSNESFFQTCSVLLRSSKLDVPVLEKLCVILQKLSRIK
;
A
#
# COMPACT_ATOMS: atom_id res chain seq x y z
N GLN A 1 4.65 21.18 -2.50
CA GLN A 1 3.30 21.80 -2.53
C GLN A 1 2.23 20.97 -3.25
N LEU A 2 2.58 19.83 -3.88
CA LEU A 2 1.66 19.02 -4.70
C LEU A 2 0.63 18.18 -3.92
N LEU A 3 1.00 17.70 -2.73
CA LEU A 3 0.18 16.78 -1.94
C LEU A 3 -1.18 17.34 -1.48
N PRO A 4 -1.26 18.57 -0.94
CA PRO A 4 -2.54 19.18 -0.58
C PRO A 4 -3.51 19.27 -1.76
N ILE A 5 -3.00 19.65 -2.94
CA ILE A 5 -3.79 19.69 -4.18
C ILE A 5 -4.32 18.29 -4.52
N ALA A 6 -3.47 17.27 -4.40
CA ALA A 6 -3.90 15.89 -4.65
C ALA A 6 -4.98 15.42 -3.66
N THR A 7 -4.90 15.81 -2.39
CA THR A 7 -5.95 15.54 -1.38
C THR A 7 -7.26 16.24 -1.74
N GLU A 8 -7.21 17.49 -2.19
CA GLU A 8 -8.40 18.21 -2.67
C GLU A 8 -9.01 17.53 -3.90
N GLN A 9 -8.21 17.15 -4.89
CA GLN A 9 -8.71 16.42 -6.06
C GLN A 9 -9.36 15.08 -5.68
N LEU A 10 -8.81 14.39 -4.69
CA LEU A 10 -9.39 13.14 -4.20
C LEU A 10 -10.82 13.37 -3.67
N GLN A 11 -11.10 14.48 -2.99
CA GLN A 11 -12.44 14.80 -2.46
C GLN A 11 -13.51 14.96 -3.54
N TRP A 12 -13.13 15.31 -4.76
CA TRP A 12 -14.05 15.45 -5.89
C TRP A 12 -14.34 14.12 -6.60
N MET A 13 -13.58 13.06 -6.31
CA MET A 13 -13.69 11.78 -7.03
C MET A 13 -15.08 11.13 -7.02
N PRO A 14 -15.93 11.26 -5.98
CA PRO A 14 -17.30 10.74 -6.03
C PRO A 14 -18.19 11.41 -7.09
N TYR A 15 -17.80 12.59 -7.59
CA TYR A 15 -18.59 13.39 -8.54
C TYR A 15 -18.06 13.33 -9.98
N VAL A 16 -16.85 12.80 -10.19
CA VAL A 16 -16.23 12.71 -11.51
C VAL A 16 -16.39 11.31 -12.12
N ASN A 17 -16.09 11.20 -13.41
CA ASN A 17 -16.11 9.93 -14.13
C ASN A 17 -15.14 8.92 -13.47
N SER A 18 -15.62 7.70 -13.18
CA SER A 18 -14.81 6.63 -12.56
C SER A 18 -13.57 6.24 -13.37
N LYS A 19 -13.57 6.48 -14.69
CA LYS A 19 -12.38 6.31 -15.54
C LYS A 19 -11.19 7.18 -15.10
N LEU A 20 -11.43 8.27 -14.38
CA LEU A 20 -10.38 9.17 -13.87
C LEU A 20 -9.79 8.71 -12.53
N HIS A 21 -10.43 7.77 -11.83
CA HIS A 21 -9.97 7.31 -10.51
C HIS A 21 -8.58 6.68 -10.59
N MET A 22 -8.33 5.83 -11.60
CA MET A 22 -7.04 5.14 -11.76
C MET A 22 -5.89 6.12 -12.07
N PRO A 23 -5.99 7.04 -13.06
CA PRO A 23 -4.97 8.08 -13.27
C PRO A 23 -4.65 8.90 -12.02
N VAL A 24 -5.67 9.32 -11.27
CA VAL A 24 -5.49 10.13 -10.05
C VAL A 24 -4.79 9.32 -8.95
N ILE A 25 -5.22 8.09 -8.70
CA ILE A 25 -4.59 7.21 -7.70
C ILE A 25 -3.16 6.86 -8.10
N LYS A 26 -2.88 6.60 -9.39
CA LYS A 26 -1.51 6.37 -9.90
C LYS A 26 -0.63 7.59 -9.67
N PHE A 27 -1.13 8.79 -9.97
CA PHE A 27 -0.41 10.04 -9.71
C PHE A 27 -0.11 10.24 -8.21
N ILE A 28 -1.10 10.01 -7.34
CA ILE A 28 -0.92 10.10 -5.89
C ILE A 28 0.16 9.13 -5.42
N TYR A 29 0.10 7.87 -5.86
CA TYR A 29 1.08 6.86 -5.48
C TYR A 29 2.50 7.29 -5.81
N TRP A 30 2.76 7.69 -7.07
CA TRP A 30 4.08 8.13 -7.47
C TRP A 30 4.53 9.37 -6.70
N SER A 31 3.62 10.31 -6.43
CA SER A 31 3.94 11.51 -5.64
C SER A 31 4.34 11.18 -4.21
N VAL A 32 3.59 10.29 -3.56
CA VAL A 32 3.84 9.84 -2.18
C VAL A 32 5.09 8.97 -2.08
N ARG A 33 5.40 8.18 -3.11
CA ARG A 33 6.55 7.29 -3.13
C ARG A 33 7.88 8.04 -3.10
N GLN A 34 7.97 9.16 -3.83
CA GLN A 34 9.17 10.01 -3.89
C GLN A 34 9.44 10.79 -2.60
N LEU A 35 8.54 10.69 -1.62
CA LEU A 35 8.69 11.36 -0.34
C LEU A 35 9.37 10.41 0.65
N ASP A 36 10.55 10.83 1.09
CA ASP A 36 11.30 10.12 2.12
C ASP A 36 10.54 10.13 3.45
N THR A 37 10.67 9.03 4.19
CA THR A 37 10.13 8.94 5.55
C THR A 37 10.79 9.92 6.53
N ASP A 38 11.96 10.46 6.17
CA ASP A 38 12.73 11.44 6.96
C ASP A 38 12.31 12.89 6.73
N ILE A 39 11.13 13.12 6.14
CA ILE A 39 10.57 14.47 6.06
C ILE A 39 10.46 15.04 7.47
N LYS A 40 11.31 16.03 7.79
CA LYS A 40 11.29 16.79 9.05
C LYS A 40 10.03 17.66 9.20
N HIS A 41 9.25 17.83 8.12
CA HIS A 41 8.04 18.66 8.09
C HIS A 41 6.81 17.93 8.63
N ALA A 42 6.45 18.24 9.89
CA ALA A 42 5.26 17.69 10.55
C ALA A 42 3.96 17.88 9.74
N THR A 43 3.79 19.03 9.09
CA THR A 43 2.64 19.32 8.23
C THR A 43 2.51 18.32 7.08
N MET A 44 3.63 17.99 6.42
CA MET A 44 3.62 17.05 5.30
C MET A 44 3.21 15.65 5.75
N ARG A 45 3.72 15.19 6.90
CA ARG A 45 3.33 13.89 7.48
C ARG A 45 1.84 13.85 7.82
N ALA A 46 1.29 14.94 8.35
CA ALA A 46 -0.14 15.03 8.63
C ALA A 46 -0.99 14.98 7.34
N THR A 47 -0.57 15.67 6.28
CA THR A 47 -1.24 15.62 4.97
C THR A 47 -1.21 14.21 4.37
N MET A 48 -0.05 13.55 4.38
CA MET A 48 0.09 12.17 3.89
C MET A 48 -0.82 11.23 4.68
N ARG A 49 -0.80 11.31 6.02
CA ARG A 49 -1.65 10.47 6.86
C ARG A 49 -3.13 10.66 6.54
N ARG A 50 -3.60 11.91 6.43
CA ARG A 50 -5.00 12.22 6.07
C ARG A 50 -5.36 11.65 4.70
N LEU A 51 -4.48 11.83 3.71
CA LEU A 51 -4.67 11.27 2.37
C LEU A 51 -4.82 9.75 2.39
N GLY A 52 -3.96 9.05 3.13
CA GLY A 52 -4.06 7.61 3.32
C GLY A 52 -5.34 7.17 3.99
N GLU A 53 -5.78 7.90 5.02
CA GLU A 53 -7.05 7.63 5.72
C GLU A 53 -8.27 7.83 4.81
N ASP A 54 -8.27 8.89 3.99
CA ASP A 54 -9.35 9.16 3.02
C ASP A 54 -9.41 8.07 1.93
N ILE A 55 -8.26 7.60 1.44
CA ILE A 55 -8.18 6.47 0.48
C ILE A 55 -8.70 5.16 1.11
N PHE A 56 -8.31 4.90 2.36
CA PHE A 56 -8.69 3.69 3.08
C PHE A 56 -10.19 3.63 3.37
N LYS A 57 -10.75 4.71 3.92
CA LYS A 57 -12.17 4.80 4.29
C LYS A 57 -13.08 4.95 3.08
N GLY A 58 -12.56 5.51 1.99
CA GLY A 58 -13.36 5.99 0.88
C GLY A 58 -13.92 7.39 1.17
N ILE A 59 -14.29 8.10 0.11
CA ILE A 59 -14.77 9.47 0.18
C ILE A 59 -16.26 9.48 -0.08
N VAL A 60 -17.00 9.97 0.90
CA VAL A 60 -18.45 10.12 0.82
C VAL A 60 -18.78 11.59 0.57
N SER A 61 -19.63 11.82 -0.43
CA SER A 61 -20.30 13.10 -0.62
C SER A 61 -21.13 13.41 0.62
N LYS A 62 -20.70 14.39 1.44
CA LYS A 62 -21.61 15.02 2.40
C LYS A 62 -22.56 15.89 1.59
N GLY A 63 -23.84 15.53 1.56
CA GLY A 63 -24.89 16.39 1.01
C GLY A 63 -24.81 17.78 1.64
N ASN A 64 -25.04 18.81 0.83
CA ASN A 64 -25.04 20.20 1.26
C ASN A 64 -26.07 20.40 2.40
N PRO A 65 -25.76 21.04 3.54
CA PRO A 65 -26.75 21.27 4.60
C PRO A 65 -27.79 22.37 4.29
N CYS A 66 -27.82 22.90 3.06
CA CYS A 66 -28.57 24.13 2.73
C CYS A 66 -29.79 23.95 1.81
N ASP A 67 -30.21 22.73 1.48
CA ASP A 67 -31.41 22.54 0.67
C ASP A 67 -32.59 22.10 1.55
N SER A 68 -33.18 23.07 2.24
CA SER A 68 -34.55 22.98 2.72
C SER A 68 -35.51 23.24 1.56
N SER A 69 -35.88 22.20 0.81
CA SER A 69 -37.17 22.13 0.11
C SER A 69 -37.37 20.75 -0.52
N GLU A 70 -38.31 20.03 0.06
CA GLU A 70 -39.28 19.08 -0.54
C GLU A 70 -38.95 18.29 -1.82
N GLN A 71 -39.12 16.97 -1.67
CA GLN A 71 -39.55 15.95 -2.64
C GLN A 71 -38.51 15.18 -3.51
N SER A 72 -38.38 13.91 -3.11
CA SER A 72 -38.40 12.69 -3.95
C SER A 72 -37.09 12.01 -4.37
N ALA A 73 -37.12 10.68 -4.16
CA ALA A 73 -36.23 9.62 -4.67
C ALA A 73 -34.74 9.65 -4.28
N GLU A 74 -34.45 8.98 -3.15
CA GLU A 74 -33.22 8.20 -2.93
C GLU A 74 -31.91 8.89 -3.36
N SER A 75 -31.55 9.98 -2.68
CA SER A 75 -30.21 10.57 -2.83
C SER A 75 -29.18 9.64 -2.20
N LYS A 76 -28.82 8.55 -2.90
CA LYS A 76 -27.67 7.70 -2.56
C LYS A 76 -26.45 8.61 -2.49
N SER A 77 -25.93 8.83 -1.28
CA SER A 77 -24.68 9.57 -1.07
C SER A 77 -23.63 9.00 -2.01
N LYS A 78 -23.16 9.80 -2.99
CA LYS A 78 -22.14 9.35 -3.94
C LYS A 78 -20.86 9.06 -3.15
N SER A 79 -20.31 7.87 -3.31
CA SER A 79 -19.10 7.43 -2.61
C SER A 79 -18.07 6.91 -3.60
N ALA A 80 -16.81 7.31 -3.41
CA ALA A 80 -15.68 6.74 -4.12
C ALA A 80 -14.91 5.82 -3.15
N ALA A 81 -14.98 4.52 -3.40
CA ALA A 81 -14.24 3.51 -2.65
C ALA A 81 -13.00 3.07 -3.45
N PHE A 82 -11.81 3.38 -2.93
CA PHE A 82 -10.54 3.05 -3.59
C PHE A 82 -9.93 1.77 -3.02
N PHE A 83 -9.69 1.75 -1.71
CA PHE A 83 -9.13 0.59 -1.02
C PHE A 83 -10.04 -0.66 -1.08
N LYS A 84 -11.36 -0.48 -1.12
CA LYS A 84 -12.35 -1.58 -1.24
C LYS A 84 -12.89 -1.76 -2.66
N SER A 85 -12.20 -1.22 -3.66
CA SER A 85 -12.61 -1.32 -5.06
C SER A 85 -12.61 -2.77 -5.56
N SER A 86 -13.60 -3.13 -6.38
CA SER A 86 -13.61 -4.40 -7.13
C SER A 86 -12.60 -4.41 -8.28
N CYS A 87 -12.21 -3.24 -8.79
CA CYS A 87 -11.11 -3.11 -9.74
C CYS A 87 -9.77 -3.32 -9.01
N MET A 88 -9.10 -4.43 -9.32
CA MET A 88 -7.88 -4.86 -8.63
C MET A 88 -6.72 -3.86 -8.78
N PRO A 89 -6.36 -3.34 -9.97
CA PRO A 89 -5.29 -2.34 -10.08
C PRO A 89 -5.51 -1.09 -9.20
N LEU A 90 -6.76 -0.63 -9.12
CA LEU A 90 -7.13 0.51 -8.27
C LEU A 90 -6.98 0.18 -6.79
N ARG A 91 -7.48 -0.98 -6.36
CA ARG A 91 -7.36 -1.47 -4.97
C ARG A 91 -5.90 -1.71 -4.59
N PHE A 92 -5.10 -2.26 -5.50
CA PHE A 92 -3.69 -2.55 -5.29
C PHE A 92 -2.88 -1.27 -5.02
N LEU A 93 -2.99 -0.27 -5.91
CA LEU A 93 -2.34 1.02 -5.70
C LEU A 93 -2.82 1.73 -4.43
N SER A 94 -4.12 1.68 -4.15
CA SER A 94 -4.69 2.24 -2.93
C SER A 94 -4.08 1.59 -1.69
N THR A 95 -3.90 0.27 -1.73
CA THR A 95 -3.22 -0.51 -0.67
C THR A 95 -1.79 0.00 -0.46
N LEU A 96 -1.02 0.23 -1.53
CA LEU A 96 0.35 0.75 -1.42
C LEU A 96 0.40 2.16 -0.85
N ILE A 97 -0.55 3.02 -1.22
CA ILE A 97 -0.63 4.38 -0.66
C ILE A 97 -0.91 4.30 0.84
N VAL A 98 -1.84 3.46 1.28
CA VAL A 98 -2.13 3.25 2.72
C VAL A 98 -0.88 2.77 3.45
N LEU A 99 -0.18 1.75 2.93
CA LEU A 99 1.06 1.25 3.53
C LEU A 99 2.14 2.33 3.64
N LYS A 100 2.24 3.25 2.68
CA LYS A 100 3.27 4.30 2.67
C LYS A 100 2.91 5.52 3.53
N THR A 101 1.64 5.73 3.85
CA THR A 101 1.15 7.00 4.44
C THR A 101 0.55 6.88 5.83
N VAL A 102 -0.01 5.71 6.18
CA VAL A 102 -0.71 5.50 7.45
C VAL A 102 0.19 4.81 8.46
N THR A 103 0.01 5.11 9.74
CA THR A 103 0.73 4.47 10.85
C THR A 103 -0.16 3.64 11.78
N GLN A 104 -1.48 3.75 11.63
CA GLN A 104 -2.45 2.99 12.43
C GLN A 104 -2.36 1.49 12.10
N VAL A 105 -2.10 0.68 13.13
CA VAL A 105 -1.82 -0.76 12.97
C VAL A 105 -2.99 -1.50 12.32
N ASP A 106 -4.23 -1.17 12.66
CA ASP A 106 -5.42 -1.84 12.09
C ASP A 106 -5.58 -1.61 10.59
N TYR A 107 -5.16 -0.43 10.09
CA TYR A 107 -5.23 -0.09 8.67
C TYR A 107 -4.10 -0.76 7.92
N LEU A 108 -2.90 -0.79 8.52
CA LEU A 108 -1.75 -1.49 7.96
C LEU A 108 -1.98 -3.00 7.88
N ALA A 109 -2.58 -3.60 8.91
CA ALA A 109 -2.93 -5.02 8.91
C ALA A 109 -3.90 -5.35 7.77
N GLN A 110 -4.99 -4.59 7.63
CA GLN A 110 -5.93 -4.75 6.52
C GLN A 110 -5.29 -4.51 5.15
N ALA A 111 -4.37 -3.55 5.04
CA ALA A 111 -3.64 -3.29 3.81
C ALA A 111 -2.74 -4.48 3.44
N PHE A 112 -2.01 -5.07 4.38
CA PHE A 112 -1.22 -6.27 4.12
C PHE A 112 -2.09 -7.48 3.79
N ASP A 113 -3.25 -7.65 4.42
CA ASP A 113 -4.19 -8.71 4.05
C ASP A 113 -4.71 -8.53 2.61
N SER A 114 -5.09 -7.31 2.22
CA SER A 114 -5.50 -7.00 0.84
C SER A 114 -4.38 -7.27 -0.16
N LEU A 115 -3.15 -6.83 0.15
CA LEU A 115 -1.97 -7.09 -0.67
C LEU A 115 -1.73 -8.60 -0.83
N ARG A 116 -1.75 -9.37 0.27
CA ARG A 116 -1.55 -10.83 0.24
C ARG A 116 -2.59 -11.52 -0.64
N ILE A 117 -3.85 -11.08 -0.60
CA ILE A 117 -4.92 -11.63 -1.44
C ILE A 117 -4.59 -11.39 -2.93
N ASP A 118 -4.19 -10.18 -3.28
CA ASP A 118 -3.89 -9.83 -4.68
C ASP A 118 -2.66 -10.53 -5.21
N LEU A 119 -1.62 -10.72 -4.40
CA LEU A 119 -0.39 -11.41 -4.80
C LEU A 119 -0.56 -12.92 -5.06
N LYS A 120 -1.74 -13.49 -4.79
CA LYS A 120 -2.06 -14.86 -5.22
C LYS A 120 -2.28 -14.97 -6.73
N THR A 121 -2.54 -13.86 -7.43
CA THR A 121 -2.76 -13.83 -8.87
C THR A 121 -1.51 -13.34 -9.60
N ASP A 122 -1.31 -13.78 -10.84
CA ASP A 122 -0.18 -13.31 -11.65
C ASP A 122 -0.29 -11.83 -12.01
N GLU A 123 -1.50 -11.31 -12.19
CA GLU A 123 -1.74 -9.88 -12.36
C GLU A 123 -1.26 -9.09 -11.13
N GLY A 124 -1.51 -9.60 -9.91
CA GLY A 124 -1.09 -8.92 -8.68
C GLY A 124 0.42 -8.90 -8.51
N LYS A 125 1.07 -10.00 -8.88
CA LYS A 125 2.54 -10.07 -8.92
C LYS A 125 3.12 -9.13 -9.97
N ALA A 126 2.50 -9.02 -11.15
CA ALA A 126 2.90 -8.05 -12.16
C ALA A 126 2.78 -6.60 -11.65
N LEU A 127 1.67 -6.26 -10.97
CA LEU A 127 1.49 -4.94 -10.37
C LEU A 127 2.50 -4.67 -9.24
N PHE A 128 2.86 -5.69 -8.45
CA PHE A 128 3.90 -5.58 -7.42
C PHE A 128 5.23 -5.10 -8.01
N LEU A 129 5.58 -5.61 -9.18
CA LEU A 129 6.78 -5.25 -9.92
C LEU A 129 6.63 -3.88 -10.61
N GLU A 130 5.52 -3.65 -11.32
CA GLU A 130 5.23 -2.37 -12.02
C GLU A 130 5.33 -1.19 -11.05
N TYR A 131 4.74 -1.34 -9.88
CA TYR A 131 4.72 -0.30 -8.85
C TYR A 131 5.88 -0.42 -7.86
N GLN A 132 6.90 -1.23 -8.14
CA GLN A 132 8.13 -1.31 -7.34
C GLN A 132 7.84 -1.39 -5.83
N CYS A 133 7.08 -2.41 -5.44
CA CYS A 133 6.51 -2.54 -4.10
C CYS A 133 7.54 -2.90 -3.01
N VAL A 134 8.69 -3.49 -3.38
CA VAL A 134 9.72 -3.97 -2.43
C VAL A 134 10.08 -2.92 -1.36
N PRO A 135 10.45 -1.66 -1.69
CA PRO A 135 10.81 -0.66 -0.67
C PRO A 135 9.64 -0.28 0.25
N VAL A 136 8.40 -0.35 -0.26
CA VAL A 136 7.20 -0.09 0.55
C VAL A 136 7.06 -1.17 1.62
N VAL A 137 7.19 -2.45 1.23
CA VAL A 137 7.11 -3.58 2.16
C VAL A 137 8.28 -3.58 3.15
N LEU A 138 9.51 -3.32 2.68
CA LEU A 138 10.70 -3.24 3.53
C LEU A 138 10.56 -2.20 4.66
N SER A 139 9.86 -1.09 4.43
CA SER A 139 9.64 -0.05 5.45
C SER A 139 8.84 -0.52 6.68
N HIS A 140 8.17 -1.68 6.56
CA HIS A 140 7.38 -2.32 7.61
C HIS A 140 8.04 -3.55 8.24
N LEU A 141 9.22 -3.97 7.75
CA LEU A 141 9.99 -5.07 8.32
C LEU A 141 10.70 -4.63 9.62
N LYS A 142 9.91 -4.41 10.67
CA LYS A 142 10.37 -3.93 11.98
C LYS A 142 9.97 -4.89 13.10
N VAL A 143 10.93 -5.28 13.92
CA VAL A 143 10.73 -6.21 15.05
C VAL A 143 9.74 -5.67 16.09
N SER A 144 9.59 -4.33 16.19
CA SER A 144 8.65 -3.70 17.12
C SER A 144 7.18 -4.02 16.82
N HIS A 145 6.84 -4.45 15.59
CA HIS A 145 5.48 -4.77 15.17
C HIS A 145 5.40 -6.18 14.58
N ARG A 146 5.53 -7.20 15.43
CA ARG A 146 5.57 -8.63 15.01
C ARG A 146 4.45 -9.04 14.05
N GLY A 147 3.21 -8.62 14.33
CA GLY A 147 2.06 -8.93 13.47
C GLY A 147 2.26 -8.39 12.05
N LEU A 148 2.58 -7.09 11.93
CA LEU A 148 2.82 -6.45 10.64
C LEU A 148 4.07 -7.02 9.94
N LEU A 149 5.13 -7.32 10.70
CA LEU A 149 6.35 -7.97 10.19
C LEU A 149 6.01 -9.32 9.53
N SER A 150 5.22 -10.16 10.22
CA SER A 150 4.78 -11.45 9.70
C SER A 150 3.92 -11.29 8.44
N SER A 151 2.97 -10.36 8.44
CA SER A 151 2.12 -10.08 7.27
C SER A 151 2.89 -9.52 6.07
N ALA A 152 3.91 -8.68 6.31
CA ALA A 152 4.79 -8.14 5.28
C ALA A 152 5.62 -9.26 4.62
N LEU A 153 6.18 -10.17 5.43
CA LEU A 153 6.89 -11.35 4.92
C LEU A 153 5.98 -12.30 4.15
N ASP A 154 4.71 -12.46 4.56
CA ASP A 154 3.73 -13.25 3.80
C ASP A 154 3.51 -12.68 2.40
N GLY A 155 3.47 -11.36 2.26
CA GLY A 155 3.41 -10.69 0.95
C GLY A 155 4.65 -11.00 0.10
N LEU A 156 5.85 -10.91 0.66
CA LEU A 156 7.09 -11.25 -0.06
C LEU A 156 7.14 -12.74 -0.44
N LEU A 157 6.65 -13.64 0.42
CA LEU A 157 6.59 -15.06 0.11
C LEU A 157 5.67 -15.38 -1.06
N GLN A 158 4.54 -14.67 -1.22
CA GLN A 158 3.69 -14.84 -2.41
C GLN A 158 4.45 -14.56 -3.70
N MET A 159 5.38 -13.61 -3.69
CA MET A 159 6.26 -13.31 -4.84
C MET A 159 7.32 -14.38 -5.10
N THR A 160 7.64 -15.23 -4.10
CA THR A 160 8.58 -16.35 -4.27
C THR A 160 7.96 -17.61 -4.89
N MET A 161 6.63 -17.62 -5.06
CA MET A 161 5.91 -18.70 -5.71
C MET A 161 6.26 -18.75 -7.20
N GLU A 162 6.32 -19.97 -7.75
CA GLU A 162 6.64 -20.19 -9.16
C GLU A 162 5.66 -19.42 -10.06
N SER A 163 6.20 -18.52 -10.88
CA SER A 163 5.48 -17.66 -11.81
C SER A 163 6.47 -16.88 -12.67
N GLY A 164 6.01 -16.27 -13.76
CA GLY A 164 6.85 -15.39 -14.60
C GLY A 164 7.38 -14.15 -13.87
N SER A 165 6.83 -13.81 -12.69
CA SER A 165 7.25 -12.68 -11.86
C SER A 165 8.38 -13.02 -10.87
N LEU A 166 8.72 -14.30 -10.68
CA LEU A 166 9.70 -14.72 -9.67
C LEU A 166 11.08 -14.12 -9.94
N GLN A 167 11.61 -14.28 -11.15
CA GLN A 167 12.95 -13.80 -11.49
C GLN A 167 13.06 -12.26 -11.36
N PRO A 168 12.16 -11.44 -11.95
CA PRO A 168 12.18 -10.00 -11.75
C PRO A 168 12.03 -9.56 -10.28
N PHE A 169 11.27 -10.32 -9.47
CA PHE A 169 11.14 -10.06 -8.05
C PHE A 169 12.45 -10.28 -7.29
N LEU A 170 13.13 -11.38 -7.58
CA LEU A 170 14.43 -11.69 -6.97
C LEU A 170 15.48 -10.64 -7.35
N GLU A 171 15.49 -10.18 -8.60
CA GLU A 171 16.31 -9.05 -9.06
C GLU A 171 15.96 -7.75 -8.31
N ALA A 172 14.67 -7.43 -8.17
CA ALA A 172 14.22 -6.26 -7.43
C ALA A 172 14.61 -6.28 -5.94
N CYS A 173 14.76 -7.47 -5.35
CA CYS A 173 15.23 -7.64 -3.97
C CYS A 173 16.76 -7.67 -3.86
N SER A 174 17.50 -7.81 -4.95
CA SER A 174 18.97 -7.94 -4.96
C SER A 174 19.67 -6.57 -4.86
N ASN A 175 19.37 -5.84 -3.80
CA ASN A 175 19.93 -4.51 -3.53
C ASN A 175 20.32 -4.33 -2.06
N GLU A 176 21.15 -3.32 -1.79
CA GLU A 176 21.69 -3.04 -0.45
C GLU A 176 20.60 -2.83 0.60
N SER A 177 19.55 -2.07 0.28
CA SER A 177 18.46 -1.75 1.22
C SER A 177 17.74 -3.01 1.72
N PHE A 178 17.50 -3.97 0.82
CA PHE A 178 16.93 -5.25 1.17
C PHE A 178 17.84 -6.02 2.14
N PHE A 179 19.10 -6.25 1.76
CA PHE A 179 20.03 -7.03 2.59
C PHE A 179 20.33 -6.36 3.93
N GLN A 180 20.41 -5.03 3.96
CA GLN A 180 20.58 -4.27 5.21
C GLN A 180 19.37 -4.46 6.13
N THR A 181 18.15 -4.43 5.58
CA THR A 181 16.92 -4.69 6.35
C THR A 181 16.91 -6.10 6.91
N CYS A 182 17.24 -7.11 6.09
CA CYS A 182 17.36 -8.50 6.54
C CYS A 182 18.43 -8.66 7.64
N SER A 183 19.59 -8.01 7.48
CA SER A 183 20.68 -8.05 8.47
C SER A 183 20.25 -7.49 9.82
N VAL A 184 19.53 -6.37 9.83
CA VAL A 184 18.97 -5.78 11.06
C VAL A 184 17.97 -6.73 11.72
N LEU A 185 17.09 -7.38 10.95
CA LEU A 185 16.14 -8.35 11.49
C LEU A 185 16.86 -9.57 12.10
N LEU A 186 17.82 -10.15 11.39
CA LEU A 186 18.55 -11.36 11.82
C LEU A 186 19.38 -11.13 13.09
N ARG A 187 19.88 -9.91 13.31
CA ARG A 187 20.61 -9.54 14.53
C ARG A 187 19.72 -9.37 15.75
N SER A 188 18.41 -9.32 15.59
CA SER A 188 17.50 -9.12 16.71
C SER A 188 17.26 -10.42 17.47
N SER A 189 17.71 -10.46 18.73
CA SER A 189 17.45 -11.56 19.67
C SER A 189 15.96 -11.80 19.97
N LYS A 190 15.09 -10.87 19.60
CA LYS A 190 13.64 -10.97 19.78
C LYS A 190 12.94 -11.64 18.61
N LEU A 191 13.60 -11.95 17.49
CA LEU A 191 12.93 -12.51 16.32
C LEU A 191 12.37 -13.91 16.64
N ASP A 192 11.10 -14.13 16.31
CA ASP A 192 10.43 -15.40 16.49
C ASP A 192 10.78 -16.39 15.36
N VAL A 193 10.82 -17.68 15.70
CA VAL A 193 11.23 -18.75 14.77
C VAL A 193 10.41 -18.75 13.47
N PRO A 194 9.07 -18.62 13.48
CA PRO A 194 8.29 -18.62 12.23
C PRO A 194 8.65 -17.45 11.31
N VAL A 195 8.92 -16.27 11.87
CA VAL A 195 9.35 -15.10 11.08
C VAL A 195 10.74 -15.32 10.49
N LEU A 196 11.66 -15.92 11.25
CA LEU A 196 12.98 -16.29 10.76
C LEU A 196 12.89 -17.29 9.59
N GLU A 197 12.05 -18.32 9.71
CA GLU A 197 11.83 -19.30 8.64
C GLU A 197 11.34 -18.64 7.34
N LYS A 198 10.33 -17.76 7.43
CA LYS A 198 9.83 -16.99 6.29
C LYS A 198 10.95 -16.19 5.61
N LEU A 199 11.79 -15.51 6.40
CA LEU A 199 12.92 -14.74 5.89
C LEU A 199 13.96 -15.64 5.22
N CYS A 200 14.30 -16.79 5.83
CA CYS A 200 15.22 -17.76 5.28
C CYS A 200 14.75 -18.31 3.93
N VAL A 201 13.46 -18.60 3.75
CA VAL A 201 12.92 -19.06 2.46
C VAL A 201 13.16 -18.02 1.36
N ILE A 202 12.95 -16.74 1.63
CA ILE A 202 13.19 -15.66 0.66
C ILE A 202 14.69 -15.57 0.33
N LEU A 203 15.56 -15.57 1.34
CA LEU A 203 17.01 -15.50 1.16
C LEU A 203 17.57 -16.71 0.40
N GLN A 204 17.02 -17.91 0.64
CA GLN A 204 17.39 -19.13 -0.10
C GLN A 204 16.99 -19.07 -1.58
N LYS A 205 15.91 -18.37 -1.93
CA LYS A 205 15.55 -18.13 -3.34
C LYS A 205 16.52 -17.13 -3.98
N LEU A 206 16.87 -16.07 -3.26
CA LEU A 206 17.84 -15.07 -3.73
C LEU A 206 19.23 -15.65 -3.95
N SER A 207 19.68 -16.59 -3.11
CA SER A 207 20.99 -17.23 -3.26
C SER A 207 21.11 -18.12 -4.51
N ARG A 208 20.01 -18.35 -5.24
CA ARG A 208 19.98 -19.17 -6.46
C ARG A 208 19.91 -18.33 -7.74
N ILE A 209 19.86 -17.00 -7.63
CA ILE A 209 20.03 -16.12 -8.79
C ILE A 209 21.41 -16.40 -9.38
N LYS A 210 21.45 -16.62 -10.69
CA LYS A 210 22.68 -16.79 -11.46
C LYS A 210 23.15 -15.45 -12.01
#